data_AF-A0A662A657-F1
#
_entry.id   AF-A0A662A657-F1
#
_cell.length_a   1.000
_cell.length_b   1.000
_cell.length_c   1.000
_cell.angle_alpha   90.00
_cell.angle_beta   90.00
_cell.angle_gamma   90.00
#
_symmetry.space_group_name_H-M   'P 1'
#
loop_
_entity.id
_entity.type
_entity.pdbx_description
1 polymer ?
#
loop_
_entity_poly.entity_id
_entity_poly.type
_entity_poly.pdbx_seq_one_letter_code
_entity_poly.pdbx_strand_id
1 'polypeptide(L)'
;MKKINILDQITAEDAFVILKIIVKEDKQIEKKIEQIAKKYLSEIDLDSIAEEVYSDLNFLDVEELWDSSGSTRFGYIDPSERAWEMFVEALESFIDEFKKYRKLSMYKEAKIYCMGILKGIYRYEKESTSEFKDWAVDAPCEYFRNIKDEWEKEQNNTKDITEMNDFIKINFPEWS
;
A
#
# COMPACT_ATOMS: atom_id res chain seq x y z
N MET A 1 -32.16 -17.75 -32.04
CA MET A 1 -30.85 -17.62 -31.38
C MET A 1 -30.79 -16.28 -30.66
N LYS A 2 -30.42 -16.24 -29.38
CA LYS A 2 -30.24 -14.97 -28.65
C LYS A 2 -29.02 -14.26 -29.23
N LYS A 3 -29.15 -12.99 -29.58
CA LYS A 3 -28.05 -12.16 -30.06
C LYS A 3 -27.00 -12.08 -28.95
N ILE A 4 -25.77 -12.49 -29.24
CA ILE A 4 -24.66 -12.33 -28.29
C ILE A 4 -24.42 -10.84 -28.13
N ASN A 5 -24.45 -10.37 -26.89
CA ASN A 5 -24.11 -9.00 -26.55
C ASN A 5 -22.60 -8.89 -26.52
N ILE A 6 -22.04 -8.04 -27.39
CA ILE A 6 -20.59 -7.88 -27.52
C ILE A 6 -19.94 -7.40 -26.20
N LEU A 7 -20.66 -6.60 -25.40
CA LEU A 7 -20.15 -6.08 -24.13
C LEU A 7 -19.93 -7.19 -23.09
N ASP A 8 -20.62 -8.32 -23.21
CA ASP A 8 -20.46 -9.45 -22.30
C ASP A 8 -19.29 -10.37 -22.72
N GLN A 9 -18.60 -10.05 -23.81
CA GLN A 9 -17.53 -10.87 -24.40
C GLN A 9 -16.18 -10.15 -24.47
N ILE A 10 -16.16 -8.83 -24.25
CA ILE A 10 -14.92 -8.04 -24.26
C ILE A 10 -14.12 -8.25 -22.98
N THR A 11 -12.79 -8.17 -23.10
CA THR A 11 -11.88 -8.25 -21.96
C THR A 11 -11.80 -6.92 -21.20
N ALA A 12 -11.15 -6.92 -20.04
CA ALA A 12 -10.86 -5.68 -19.30
C ALA A 12 -9.98 -4.71 -20.13
N GLU A 13 -9.03 -5.24 -20.90
CA GLU A 13 -8.17 -4.46 -21.78
C GLU A 13 -8.99 -3.82 -22.92
N ASP A 14 -9.85 -4.60 -23.57
CA ASP A 14 -10.76 -4.09 -24.61
C ASP A 14 -11.65 -2.97 -24.06
N ALA A 15 -12.21 -3.16 -22.86
CA ALA A 15 -13.04 -2.16 -22.20
C ALA A 15 -12.27 -0.87 -21.90
N PHE A 16 -11.01 -0.98 -21.44
CA PHE A 16 -10.15 0.17 -21.18
C PHE A 16 -9.83 0.96 -22.45
N VAL A 17 -9.49 0.26 -23.54
CA VAL A 17 -9.22 0.89 -24.85
C VAL A 17 -10.46 1.61 -25.37
N ILE A 18 -11.62 0.96 -25.33
CA ILE A 18 -12.90 1.56 -25.75
C ILE A 18 -13.22 2.80 -24.91
N LEU A 19 -13.02 2.73 -23.59
CA LEU A 19 -13.23 3.87 -22.70
C LEU A 19 -12.32 5.06 -23.06
N LYS A 20 -11.05 4.82 -23.40
CA LYS A 20 -10.13 5.87 -23.87
C LYS A 20 -10.55 6.48 -25.21
N ILE A 21 -11.18 5.71 -26.10
CA ILE A 21 -11.74 6.24 -27.35
C ILE A 21 -12.91 7.17 -27.04
N ILE A 22 -13.87 6.72 -26.22
CA ILE A 22 -15.07 7.50 -25.87
C ILE A 22 -14.70 8.83 -25.20
N VAL A 23 -13.72 8.81 -24.28
CA VAL A 23 -13.24 10.02 -23.58
C VAL A 23 -12.71 11.08 -24.55
N LYS A 24 -12.08 10.68 -25.66
CA LYS A 24 -11.56 11.62 -26.67
C LYS A 24 -12.66 12.32 -27.46
N GLU A 25 -13.83 11.69 -27.56
CA GLU A 25 -14.96 12.17 -28.36
C GLU A 25 -15.88 13.10 -27.56
N ASP A 26 -16.04 12.87 -26.25
CA ASP A 26 -16.97 13.64 -25.40
C ASP A 26 -16.40 14.00 -24.02
N LYS A 27 -16.17 15.30 -23.81
CA LYS A 27 -15.70 15.87 -22.53
C LYS A 27 -16.70 15.74 -21.37
N GLN A 28 -18.00 15.60 -21.63
CA GLN A 28 -18.97 15.34 -20.57
C GLN A 28 -18.86 13.89 -20.09
N ILE A 29 -18.59 12.95 -20.99
CA ILE A 29 -18.34 11.55 -20.63
C ILE A 29 -17.03 11.42 -19.86
N GLU A 30 -15.97 12.13 -20.27
CA GLU A 30 -14.72 12.23 -19.52
C GLU A 30 -14.95 12.62 -18.05
N LYS A 31 -15.65 13.74 -17.81
CA LYS A 31 -15.98 14.19 -16.44
C LYS A 31 -16.79 13.16 -15.65
N LYS A 32 -17.74 12.49 -16.30
CA LYS A 32 -18.57 11.46 -15.66
C LYS A 32 -17.73 10.24 -15.25
N ILE A 33 -16.82 9.80 -16.12
CA ILE A 33 -15.89 8.70 -15.82
C ILE A 33 -14.97 9.09 -14.66
N GLU A 34 -14.41 10.30 -14.66
CA GLU A 34 -13.57 10.78 -13.55
C GLU A 34 -14.33 10.78 -12.21
N GLN A 35 -15.60 11.20 -12.20
CA GLN A 35 -16.43 11.18 -11.00
C GLN A 35 -16.68 9.75 -10.50
N ILE A 36 -16.99 8.82 -11.41
CA ILE A 36 -17.20 7.41 -11.06
C ILE A 36 -15.91 6.79 -10.54
N ALA A 37 -14.78 7.03 -11.22
CA ALA A 37 -13.48 6.53 -10.80
C ALA A 37 -13.09 7.06 -9.41
N LYS A 38 -13.25 8.37 -9.16
CA LYS A 38 -12.99 8.95 -7.83
C LYS A 38 -13.89 8.37 -6.76
N LYS A 39 -15.18 8.16 -7.06
CA LYS A 39 -16.10 7.53 -6.11
C LYS A 39 -15.66 6.11 -5.77
N TYR A 40 -15.37 5.30 -6.78
CA TYR A 40 -14.90 3.93 -6.60
C TYR A 40 -13.61 3.87 -5.78
N LEU A 41 -12.63 4.71 -6.12
CA LEU A 41 -11.35 4.77 -5.41
C LEU A 41 -11.46 5.34 -3.98
N SER A 42 -12.53 6.07 -3.65
CA SER A 42 -12.75 6.65 -2.32
C SER A 42 -13.31 5.67 -1.29
N GLU A 43 -13.73 4.49 -1.71
CA GLU A 43 -14.21 3.42 -0.83
C GLU A 43 -13.02 2.69 -0.19
N ILE A 44 -12.34 3.38 0.73
CA ILE A 44 -11.17 2.89 1.46
C ILE A 44 -11.56 2.53 2.87
N ASP A 45 -11.19 1.33 3.29
CA ASP A 45 -11.27 0.88 4.67
C ASP A 45 -9.87 0.74 5.28
N LEU A 46 -9.63 1.51 6.33
CA LEU A 46 -8.36 1.53 7.06
C LEU A 46 -8.06 0.15 7.67
N ASP A 47 -9.06 -0.50 8.24
CA ASP A 47 -8.87 -1.77 8.95
C ASP A 47 -8.59 -2.91 7.98
N SER A 48 -9.25 -2.92 6.80
CA SER A 48 -8.93 -3.85 5.72
C SER A 48 -7.48 -3.70 5.25
N ILE A 49 -6.99 -2.47 5.03
CA ILE A 49 -5.59 -2.25 4.63
C ILE A 49 -4.62 -2.72 5.72
N ALA A 50 -4.93 -2.45 6.99
CA ALA A 50 -4.10 -2.88 8.10
C ALA A 50 -4.02 -4.41 8.21
N GLU A 51 -5.12 -5.12 7.94
CA GLU A 51 -5.16 -6.59 7.88
C GLU A 51 -4.33 -7.15 6.73
N GLU A 52 -4.43 -6.55 5.53
CA GLU A 52 -3.65 -6.95 4.36
C GLU A 52 -2.15 -6.77 4.62
N VAL A 53 -1.73 -5.60 5.13
CA VAL A 53 -0.34 -5.33 5.49
C VAL A 53 0.17 -6.29 6.56
N TYR A 54 -0.63 -6.52 7.62
CA TYR A 54 -0.26 -7.49 8.65
C TYR A 54 -0.09 -8.89 8.06
N SER A 55 -1.02 -9.31 7.21
CA SER A 55 -1.00 -10.63 6.57
C SER A 55 0.25 -10.81 5.70
N ASP A 56 0.52 -9.86 4.79
CA ASP A 56 1.66 -9.95 3.87
C ASP A 56 2.99 -10.01 4.63
N LEU A 57 3.15 -9.21 5.69
CA LEU A 57 4.33 -9.26 6.55
C LEU A 57 4.41 -10.58 7.34
N ASN A 58 3.29 -11.07 7.85
CA ASN A 58 3.24 -12.31 8.63
C ASN A 58 3.43 -13.57 7.75
N PHE A 59 3.21 -13.47 6.44
CA PHE A 59 3.47 -14.52 5.46
C PHE A 59 4.92 -14.59 4.98
N LEU A 60 5.77 -13.62 5.34
CA LEU A 60 7.20 -13.69 5.04
C LEU A 60 7.82 -14.94 5.66
N ASP A 61 8.44 -15.76 4.81
CA ASP A 61 9.00 -17.05 5.18
C ASP A 61 10.48 -16.92 5.53
N VAL A 62 10.87 -17.48 6.68
CA VAL A 62 12.26 -17.51 7.13
C VAL A 62 13.12 -18.43 6.25
N GLU A 63 12.53 -19.45 5.64
CA GLU A 63 13.25 -20.34 4.72
C GLU A 63 13.61 -19.60 3.41
N GLU A 64 12.72 -18.76 2.90
CA GLU A 64 13.01 -17.90 1.74
C GLU A 64 14.13 -16.90 2.06
N LEU A 65 14.16 -16.37 3.28
CA LEU A 65 15.26 -15.54 3.75
C LEU A 65 16.59 -16.30 3.73
N TRP A 66 16.64 -17.52 4.24
CA TRP A 66 17.86 -18.33 4.26
C TRP A 66 18.32 -18.72 2.85
N ASP A 67 17.39 -19.07 1.96
CA ASP A 67 17.69 -19.41 0.57
C ASP A 67 18.19 -18.20 -0.24
N SER A 68 17.81 -16.99 0.15
CA SER A 68 18.18 -15.74 -0.52
C SER A 68 19.30 -14.94 0.17
N SER A 69 19.88 -15.46 1.26
CA SER A 69 20.99 -14.84 1.99
C SER A 69 22.24 -15.73 2.06
N GLY A 70 23.32 -15.21 2.65
CA GLY A 70 24.58 -15.93 2.78
C GLY A 70 25.46 -15.87 1.53
N SER A 71 26.24 -16.93 1.28
CA SER A 71 27.22 -16.95 0.19
C SER A 71 26.57 -17.17 -1.17
N THR A 72 26.70 -16.18 -2.06
CA THR A 72 26.25 -16.23 -3.46
C THR A 72 27.44 -16.19 -4.42
N ARG A 73 27.18 -16.42 -5.72
CA ARG A 73 28.19 -16.25 -6.79
C ARG A 73 28.70 -14.81 -6.95
N PHE A 74 28.00 -13.82 -6.38
CA PHE A 74 28.32 -12.40 -6.49
C PHE A 74 28.86 -11.79 -5.19
N GLY A 75 28.94 -12.56 -4.11
CA GLY A 75 29.37 -12.09 -2.80
C GLY A 75 28.54 -12.68 -1.67
N TYR A 76 28.74 -12.17 -0.46
CA TYR A 76 27.95 -12.52 0.71
C TYR A 76 26.81 -11.52 0.88
N ILE A 77 25.60 -12.01 1.14
CA ILE A 77 24.44 -11.20 1.52
C ILE A 77 24.19 -11.45 3.00
N ASP A 78 24.16 -10.38 3.80
CA ASP A 78 23.86 -10.51 5.22
C ASP A 78 22.38 -10.85 5.43
N PRO A 79 22.03 -11.87 6.23
CA PRO A 79 20.64 -12.23 6.47
C PRO A 79 19.79 -11.09 7.07
N SER A 80 20.34 -10.24 7.93
CA SER A 80 19.58 -9.13 8.49
C SER A 80 19.31 -8.05 7.43
N GLU A 81 20.28 -7.79 6.54
CA GLU A 81 20.08 -6.92 5.37
C GLU A 81 19.02 -7.49 4.43
N ARG A 82 19.07 -8.79 4.12
CA ARG A 82 18.06 -9.43 3.27
C ARG A 82 16.67 -9.44 3.91
N ALA A 83 16.57 -9.67 5.21
CA ALA A 83 15.31 -9.62 5.93
C ALA A 83 14.69 -8.21 5.88
N TRP A 84 15.53 -7.18 6.00
CA TRP A 84 15.08 -5.81 5.77
C TRP A 84 14.53 -5.60 4.36
N GLU A 85 15.24 -6.07 3.33
CA GLU A 85 14.79 -5.97 1.93
C GLU A 85 13.45 -6.67 1.71
N MET A 86 13.28 -7.91 2.20
CA MET A 86 12.02 -8.66 2.11
C MET A 86 10.87 -7.93 2.80
N PHE A 87 11.13 -7.31 3.96
CA PHE A 87 10.14 -6.49 4.66
C PHE A 87 9.70 -5.29 3.82
N VAL A 88 10.64 -4.62 3.15
CA VAL A 88 10.36 -3.49 2.25
C VAL A 88 9.60 -3.96 1.01
N GLU A 89 10.05 -5.05 0.39
CA GLU A 89 9.44 -5.67 -0.80
C GLU A 89 7.95 -6.00 -0.56
N ALA A 90 7.63 -6.60 0.59
CA ALA A 90 6.25 -6.91 0.98
C ALA A 90 5.36 -5.67 1.07
N LEU A 91 5.93 -4.49 1.31
CA LEU A 91 5.18 -3.24 1.47
C LEU A 91 5.12 -2.40 0.20
N GLU A 92 5.88 -2.72 -0.85
CA GLU A 92 6.01 -1.88 -2.06
C GLU A 92 4.66 -1.59 -2.73
N SER A 93 3.80 -2.60 -2.87
CA SER A 93 2.49 -2.47 -3.49
C SER A 93 1.61 -1.45 -2.75
N PHE A 94 1.65 -1.44 -1.42
CA PHE A 94 0.92 -0.51 -0.57
C PHE A 94 1.46 0.92 -0.71
N ILE A 95 2.79 1.07 -0.78
CA ILE A 95 3.42 2.37 -0.99
C ILE A 95 3.08 2.94 -2.37
N ASP A 96 3.02 2.10 -3.40
CA ASP A 96 2.63 2.52 -4.75
C ASP A 96 1.16 2.95 -4.81
N GLU A 97 0.26 2.25 -4.15
CA GLU A 97 -1.16 2.62 -4.08
C GLU A 97 -1.34 3.93 -3.29
N PHE A 98 -0.63 4.11 -2.18
CA PHE A 98 -0.54 5.38 -1.47
C PHE A 98 -0.08 6.54 -2.38
N LYS A 99 1.02 6.34 -3.14
CA LYS A 99 1.55 7.33 -4.09
C LYS A 99 0.58 7.62 -5.22
N LYS A 100 -0.21 6.63 -5.67
CA LYS A 100 -1.26 6.81 -6.67
C LYS A 100 -2.36 7.74 -6.17
N TYR A 101 -2.85 7.59 -4.94
CA TYR A 101 -3.83 8.54 -4.37
C TYR A 101 -3.30 9.97 -4.32
N ARG A 102 -2.02 10.15 -3.98
CA ARG A 102 -1.34 11.46 -4.04
C ARG A 102 -1.31 12.03 -5.45
N LYS A 103 -0.90 11.24 -6.46
CA LYS A 103 -0.90 11.67 -7.87
C LYS A 103 -2.28 12.10 -8.36
N LEU A 104 -3.35 11.53 -7.80
CA LEU A 104 -4.74 11.87 -8.12
C LEU A 104 -5.30 13.04 -7.30
N SER A 105 -4.48 13.69 -6.45
CA SER A 105 -4.89 14.72 -5.49
C SER A 105 -5.98 14.26 -4.50
N MET A 106 -6.06 12.95 -4.25
CA MET A 106 -7.00 12.33 -3.32
C MET A 106 -6.35 12.24 -1.94
N TYR A 107 -6.06 13.40 -1.33
CA TYR A 107 -5.23 13.51 -0.12
C TYR A 107 -5.88 12.90 1.13
N LYS A 108 -7.21 12.95 1.23
CA LYS A 108 -7.95 12.33 2.33
C LYS A 108 -7.77 10.81 2.29
N GLU A 109 -7.95 10.25 1.11
CA GLU A 109 -7.78 8.82 0.82
C GLU A 109 -6.34 8.38 1.05
N ALA A 110 -5.36 9.13 0.55
CA ALA A 110 -3.94 8.87 0.79
C ALA A 110 -3.58 8.85 2.28
N LYS A 111 -4.19 9.72 3.10
CA LYS A 111 -4.02 9.73 4.56
C LYS A 111 -4.61 8.47 5.21
N ILE A 112 -5.86 8.12 4.88
CA ILE A 112 -6.52 6.92 5.41
C ILE A 112 -5.70 5.67 5.04
N TYR A 113 -5.21 5.60 3.81
CA TYR A 113 -4.38 4.49 3.33
C TYR A 113 -3.06 4.40 4.11
N CYS A 114 -2.37 5.52 4.29
CA CYS A 114 -1.16 5.60 5.11
C CYS A 114 -1.42 5.14 6.56
N MET A 115 -2.50 5.61 7.18
CA MET A 115 -2.89 5.16 8.53
C MET A 115 -3.11 3.64 8.60
N GLY A 116 -3.70 3.03 7.56
CA GLY A 116 -3.86 1.59 7.44
C GLY A 116 -2.53 0.85 7.41
N ILE A 117 -1.58 1.31 6.57
CA ILE A 117 -0.23 0.74 6.50
C ILE A 117 0.47 0.80 7.87
N LEU A 118 0.47 1.99 8.49
CA LEU A 118 1.07 2.21 9.80
C LEU A 118 0.47 1.27 10.87
N LYS A 119 -0.86 1.09 10.84
CA LYS A 119 -1.56 0.17 11.75
C LYS A 119 -1.17 -1.29 11.51
N GLY A 120 -1.07 -1.71 10.25
CA GLY A 120 -0.67 -3.07 9.89
C GLY A 120 0.76 -3.40 10.36
N ILE A 121 1.70 -2.48 10.12
CA ILE A 121 3.10 -2.63 10.58
C ILE A 121 3.18 -2.71 12.11
N TYR A 122 2.49 -1.81 12.82
CA TYR A 122 2.48 -1.84 14.28
C TYR A 122 1.86 -3.13 14.82
N ARG A 123 0.79 -3.61 14.20
CA ARG A 123 0.17 -4.88 14.56
C ARG A 123 1.12 -6.05 14.33
N TYR A 124 1.83 -6.08 13.20
CA TYR A 124 2.86 -7.09 12.94
C TYR A 124 3.91 -7.10 14.06
N GLU A 125 4.42 -5.93 14.45
CA GLU A 125 5.36 -5.83 15.57
C GLU A 125 4.79 -6.39 16.88
N LYS A 126 3.51 -6.15 17.19
CA LYS A 126 2.94 -6.56 18.48
C LYS A 126 2.43 -7.99 18.53
N GLU A 127 1.94 -8.50 17.41
CA GLU A 127 1.15 -9.73 17.38
C GLU A 127 1.77 -10.84 16.54
N SER A 128 2.68 -10.53 15.60
CA SER A 128 3.31 -11.56 14.78
C SER A 128 4.15 -12.51 15.63
N THR A 129 4.01 -13.79 15.32
CA THR A 129 4.78 -14.91 15.87
C THR A 129 5.62 -15.60 14.79
N SER A 130 5.74 -15.00 13.59
CA SER A 130 6.55 -15.58 12.52
C SER A 130 8.03 -15.60 12.89
N GLU A 131 8.73 -16.67 12.53
CA GLU A 131 10.17 -16.80 12.77
C GLU A 131 10.97 -15.74 11.99
N PHE A 132 10.44 -15.29 10.85
CA PHE A 132 11.04 -14.22 10.06
C PHE A 132 11.23 -12.92 10.87
N LYS A 133 10.31 -12.62 11.80
CA LYS A 133 10.36 -11.40 12.61
C LYS A 133 11.66 -11.26 13.41
N ASP A 134 12.25 -12.36 13.86
CA ASP A 134 13.48 -12.35 14.63
C ASP A 134 14.71 -11.91 13.83
N TRP A 135 14.59 -11.82 12.49
CA TRP A 135 15.66 -11.36 11.59
C TRP A 135 15.53 -9.90 11.20
N ALA A 136 14.31 -9.36 11.18
CA ALA A 136 14.02 -7.97 10.79
C ALA A 136 13.59 -7.12 12.00
N VAL A 137 14.28 -7.26 13.15
CA VAL A 137 13.85 -6.72 14.46
C VAL A 137 13.58 -5.22 14.43
N ASP A 138 14.43 -4.44 13.77
CA ASP A 138 14.29 -2.98 13.73
C ASP A 138 13.41 -2.48 12.57
N ALA A 139 13.11 -3.35 11.59
CA ALA A 139 12.42 -2.97 10.35
C ALA A 139 11.01 -2.41 10.58
N PRO A 140 10.14 -3.01 11.43
CA PRO A 140 8.81 -2.46 11.66
C PRO A 140 8.83 -1.01 12.16
N CYS A 141 9.61 -0.72 13.19
CA CYS A 141 9.64 0.61 13.81
C CYS A 141 10.30 1.65 12.89
N GLU A 142 11.42 1.31 12.26
CA GLU A 142 12.12 2.24 11.37
C GLU A 142 11.34 2.49 10.08
N TYR A 143 10.79 1.46 9.46
CA TYR A 143 10.05 1.62 8.21
C TYR A 143 8.69 2.31 8.43
N PHE A 144 8.05 2.08 9.58
CA PHE A 144 6.88 2.87 10.02
C PHE A 144 7.20 4.39 9.99
N ARG A 145 8.34 4.80 10.58
CA ARG A 145 8.75 6.21 10.59
C ARG A 145 9.04 6.71 9.18
N ASN A 146 9.73 5.92 8.37
CA ASN A 146 10.02 6.28 6.97
C ASN A 146 8.75 6.52 6.15
N ILE A 147 7.72 5.68 6.30
CA ILE A 147 6.43 5.85 5.61
C ILE A 147 5.71 7.11 6.08
N LYS A 148 5.69 7.34 7.41
CA LYS A 148 5.11 8.56 7.98
C LYS A 148 5.79 9.81 7.41
N ASP A 149 7.12 9.85 7.44
CA ASP A 149 7.91 10.98 6.95
C ASP A 149 7.68 11.18 5.44
N GLU A 150 7.60 10.09 4.67
CA GLU A 150 7.29 10.15 3.23
C GLU A 150 5.89 10.69 2.94
N TRP A 151 4.91 10.41 3.81
CA TRP A 151 3.58 11.01 3.74
C TRP A 151 3.59 12.49 4.11
N GLU A 152 4.38 12.90 5.11
CA GLU A 152 4.45 14.30 5.55
C GLU A 152 5.14 15.24 4.55
N LYS A 153 6.12 14.76 3.77
CA LYS A 153 6.93 15.59 2.83
C LYS A 153 6.12 16.48 1.88
N GLU A 154 4.96 16.01 1.42
CA GLU A 154 4.10 16.76 0.48
C GLU A 154 2.77 17.20 1.09
N GLN A 155 2.61 17.02 2.41
CA GLN A 155 1.40 17.43 3.09
C GLN A 155 1.51 18.89 3.55
N ASN A 156 0.69 19.76 2.98
CA ASN A 156 0.60 21.17 3.34
C ASN A 156 -0.61 21.48 4.23
N ASN A 157 -1.51 20.52 4.42
CA ASN A 157 -2.71 20.69 5.22
C ASN A 157 -2.46 20.38 6.70
N THR A 158 -2.40 21.42 7.52
CA THR A 158 -2.18 21.31 8.97
C THR A 158 -3.22 20.45 9.68
N LYS A 159 -4.46 20.43 9.18
CA LYS A 159 -5.52 19.57 9.75
C LYS A 159 -5.20 18.10 9.54
N ASP A 160 -4.78 17.71 8.33
CA ASP A 160 -4.44 16.32 8.03
C ASP A 160 -3.23 15.85 8.84
N ILE A 161 -2.21 16.71 9.00
CA ILE A 161 -1.03 16.43 9.83
C ILE A 161 -1.45 16.22 11.30
N THR A 162 -2.34 17.08 11.81
CA THR A 162 -2.84 16.96 13.19
C THR A 162 -3.59 15.65 13.39
N GLU A 163 -4.51 15.32 12.47
CA GLU A 163 -5.28 14.06 12.53
C GLU A 163 -4.37 12.82 12.46
N MET A 164 -3.32 12.83 11.62
CA MET A 164 -2.33 11.75 11.57
C MET A 164 -1.57 11.60 12.90
N ASN A 165 -1.08 12.71 13.46
CA ASN A 165 -0.35 12.68 14.72
C ASN A 165 -1.21 12.25 15.91
N ASP A 166 -2.47 12.70 15.96
CA ASP A 166 -3.41 12.25 16.99
C ASP A 166 -3.72 10.77 16.85
N PHE A 167 -3.93 10.28 15.62
CA PHE A 167 -4.10 8.86 15.35
C PHE A 167 -2.90 8.04 15.84
N ILE A 168 -1.67 8.48 15.55
CA ILE A 168 -0.45 7.79 15.98
C ILE A 168 -0.34 7.76 17.51
N LYS A 169 -0.57 8.89 18.20
CA LYS A 169 -0.51 8.95 19.67
C LYS A 169 -1.54 8.04 20.34
N ILE A 170 -2.73 7.92 19.76
CA ILE A 170 -3.82 7.11 20.31
C ILE A 170 -3.57 5.62 20.07
N ASN A 171 -3.13 5.24 18.86
CA ASN A 171 -3.07 3.84 18.44
C ASN A 171 -1.69 3.20 18.65
N PHE A 172 -0.62 4.00 18.63
CA PHE A 172 0.78 3.53 18.65
C PHE A 172 1.63 4.29 19.69
N PRO A 173 1.23 4.32 20.97
CA PRO A 173 1.84 5.21 21.98
C PRO A 173 3.33 4.95 22.24
N GLU A 174 3.82 3.75 21.94
CA GLU A 174 5.25 3.42 22.07
C GLU A 174 6.11 4.01 20.95
N TRP A 175 5.49 4.35 19.81
CA TRP A 175 6.15 4.83 18.60
C TRP A 175 5.77 6.27 18.24
N SER A 176 4.97 6.93 19.09
CA SER A 176 4.46 8.29 18.91
C SER A 176 5.43 9.38 19.32
#